data_AF-A0A7S4HFV7-F1
#
_entry.id   AF-A0A7S4HFV7-F1
#
_cell.length_a   1.000
_cell.length_b   1.000
_cell.length_c   1.000
_cell.angle_alpha   90.00
_cell.angle_beta   90.00
_cell.angle_gamma   90.00
#
_symmetry.space_group_name_H-M   'P 1'
#
loop_
_entity.id
_entity.type
_entity.pdbx_description
1 polymer ?
#
loop_
_entity_poly.entity_id
_entity_poly.type
_entity_poly.pdbx_seq_one_letter_code
_entity_poly.pdbx_strand_id
1 'polypeptide(L)'
;GGQVDDTWRPQQQLSEETFNVSVSVRFRPAVATAGGNDAATAEGDAVVMPLHQRVAMVRAKHGCSQAKAMRIVMKQEAAAKKKAGAELELEECTIAVGKAMSQSQIDLMEARQRQAAEAHVAAEDHEDMERTRRLKPHIYGARDKSREPNFANGYATNTLAVPSNRVEAAIFDQVAQAEAEAAAAHTPTEPRGLVMIRNIPAGVTSADLVAFFNEPAAAAGPASARAQSGCVLGGERGVHPIAPDGASHGGSTSAATASSYEAFVEFGSSDAADGAMAFLDGRRLLNNHVEVFRATEEHMVAVLMEARTKERTAAARRAEEARAAAEVRRLETIAAARAARAAEKERHRLDAERLR
;
A
#
# COMPACT_ATOMS: atom_id res chain seq x y z
N GLY A 1 -52.89 33.31 33.80
CA GLY A 1 -53.17 31.95 34.26
C GLY A 1 -53.51 31.12 33.05
N GLY A 2 -52.69 30.12 32.74
CA GLY A 2 -52.81 29.32 31.52
C GLY A 2 -51.55 28.47 31.37
N GLN A 3 -51.39 27.53 32.28
CA GLN A 3 -50.36 26.49 32.27
C GLN A 3 -50.89 25.35 31.41
N VAL A 4 -50.17 25.00 30.34
CA VAL A 4 -50.41 23.77 29.58
C VAL A 4 -49.05 23.06 29.51
N ASP A 5 -48.93 22.06 30.38
CA ASP A 5 -47.87 21.06 30.37
C ASP A 5 -48.11 20.11 29.18
N ASP A 6 -47.25 20.17 28.16
CA ASP A 6 -47.20 19.17 27.08
C ASP A 6 -45.82 18.48 27.12
N THR A 7 -45.67 17.59 28.09
CA THR A 7 -44.57 16.62 28.15
C THR A 7 -44.74 15.56 27.07
N TRP A 8 -44.15 15.80 25.90
CA TRP A 8 -43.89 14.76 24.92
C TRP A 8 -42.65 13.93 25.33
N ARG A 9 -42.87 12.70 25.79
CA ARG A 9 -41.85 11.65 25.86
C ARG A 9 -42.05 10.68 24.68
N PRO A 10 -41.08 10.52 23.77
CA PRO A 10 -41.00 9.32 22.97
C PRO A 10 -40.23 8.24 23.74
N GLN A 11 -40.95 7.22 24.21
CA GLN A 11 -40.36 5.89 24.44
C GLN A 11 -40.17 5.23 23.06
N GLN A 12 -38.94 5.10 22.61
CA GLN A 12 -38.58 4.09 21.61
C GLN A 12 -37.40 3.28 22.14
N GLN A 13 -37.72 2.09 22.62
CA GLN A 13 -36.77 1.00 22.74
C GLN A 13 -36.36 0.59 21.32
N LEU A 14 -35.14 0.96 20.92
CA LEU A 14 -34.48 0.40 19.75
C LEU A 14 -34.01 -1.01 20.15
N SER A 15 -34.78 -2.02 19.78
CA SER A 15 -34.28 -3.40 19.75
C SER A 15 -33.19 -3.50 18.70
N GLU A 16 -32.04 -4.04 19.07
CA GLU A 16 -30.91 -4.31 18.18
C GLU A 16 -31.36 -5.26 17.04
N GLU A 17 -31.61 -4.70 15.86
CA GLU A 17 -31.85 -5.48 14.65
C GLU A 17 -30.51 -6.02 14.13
N THR A 18 -30.21 -7.28 14.45
CA THR A 18 -29.11 -8.02 13.88
C THR A 18 -29.41 -8.33 12.41
N PHE A 19 -28.88 -7.54 11.48
CA PHE A 19 -28.99 -7.84 10.05
C PHE A 19 -27.95 -8.90 9.66
N ASN A 20 -28.42 -10.07 9.21
CA ASN A 20 -27.57 -11.12 8.64
C ASN A 20 -27.48 -10.94 7.12
N VAL A 21 -26.26 -10.74 6.60
CA VAL A 21 -26.00 -10.69 5.15
C VAL A 21 -25.55 -12.08 4.67
N SER A 22 -26.45 -12.83 4.04
CA SER A 22 -26.12 -14.10 3.40
C SER A 22 -25.78 -13.88 1.92
N VAL A 23 -24.50 -13.99 1.58
CA VAL A 23 -24.02 -13.90 0.18
C VAL A 23 -24.21 -15.27 -0.48
N SER A 24 -25.28 -15.43 -1.27
CA SER A 24 -25.48 -16.61 -2.10
C SER A 24 -24.75 -16.43 -3.44
N VAL A 25 -23.59 -17.07 -3.58
CA VAL A 25 -22.88 -17.13 -4.87
C VAL A 25 -23.57 -18.18 -5.75
N ARG A 26 -24.47 -17.73 -6.62
CA ARG A 26 -25.01 -18.59 -7.70
C ARG A 26 -23.91 -18.79 -8.75
N PHE A 27 -23.24 -19.93 -8.70
CA PHE A 27 -22.46 -20.45 -9.82
C PHE A 27 -23.41 -20.62 -11.01
N ARG A 28 -23.25 -19.79 -12.05
CA ARG A 28 -23.83 -20.08 -13.36
C ARG A 28 -22.85 -21.01 -14.08
N PRO A 29 -23.22 -22.28 -14.38
CA PRO A 29 -22.45 -23.08 -15.31
C PRO A 29 -22.37 -22.30 -16.62
N ALA A 30 -21.16 -22.15 -17.17
CA ALA A 30 -20.98 -21.51 -18.47
C ALA A 30 -21.82 -22.29 -19.49
N VAL A 31 -22.85 -21.63 -20.00
CA VAL A 31 -23.64 -22.12 -21.13
C VAL A 31 -22.67 -22.19 -22.31
N ALA A 32 -22.45 -23.41 -22.80
CA ALA A 32 -21.70 -23.68 -24.01
C ALA A 32 -22.29 -22.83 -25.14
N THR A 33 -21.59 -21.76 -25.51
CA THR A 33 -21.85 -21.06 -26.76
C THR A 33 -21.51 -22.02 -27.89
N ALA A 34 -22.58 -22.54 -28.50
CA ALA A 34 -22.52 -23.32 -29.72
C ALA A 34 -21.84 -22.52 -30.82
N GLY A 35 -20.77 -23.08 -31.38
CA GLY A 35 -20.16 -22.61 -32.63
C GLY A 35 -18.65 -22.44 -32.54
N GLY A 36 -17.90 -23.50 -32.82
CA GLY A 36 -16.45 -23.43 -32.89
C GLY A 36 -15.80 -24.80 -33.05
N ASN A 37 -15.92 -25.33 -34.26
CA ASN A 37 -15.35 -26.57 -34.79
C ASN A 37 -13.91 -26.83 -34.32
N ASP A 38 -13.69 -27.95 -33.62
CA ASP A 38 -12.56 -28.89 -33.81
C ASP A 38 -12.71 -30.04 -32.79
N ALA A 39 -13.48 -31.04 -33.19
CA ALA A 39 -13.57 -32.33 -32.52
C ALA A 39 -12.65 -33.30 -33.26
N ALA A 40 -11.50 -33.64 -32.66
CA ALA A 40 -10.79 -34.90 -32.93
C ALA A 40 -9.71 -35.21 -31.89
N THR A 41 -10.09 -35.36 -30.60
CA THR A 41 -9.48 -36.29 -29.59
C THR A 41 -10.02 -35.96 -28.20
N ALA A 42 -11.19 -36.51 -27.84
CA ALA A 42 -11.75 -36.39 -26.50
C ALA A 42 -11.38 -37.61 -25.65
N GLU A 43 -10.12 -37.66 -25.21
CA GLU A 43 -9.67 -38.47 -24.09
C GLU A 43 -9.09 -37.52 -23.03
N GLY A 44 -9.82 -37.36 -21.92
CA GLY A 44 -9.40 -36.55 -20.77
C GLY A 44 -9.63 -35.04 -20.96
N ASP A 45 -10.79 -34.56 -20.52
CA ASP A 45 -11.09 -33.13 -20.39
C ASP A 45 -10.17 -32.49 -19.35
N ALA A 46 -8.96 -32.10 -19.80
CA ALA A 46 -7.97 -31.47 -18.97
C ALA A 46 -8.42 -30.03 -18.68
N VAL A 47 -9.08 -29.84 -17.54
CA VAL A 47 -9.47 -28.52 -17.04
C VAL A 47 -8.21 -27.66 -16.90
N VAL A 48 -7.98 -26.77 -17.87
CA VAL A 48 -6.84 -25.85 -17.86
C VAL A 48 -7.11 -24.76 -16.82
N MET A 49 -6.48 -24.89 -15.65
CA MET A 49 -6.58 -23.86 -14.62
C MET A 49 -5.94 -22.54 -15.07
N PRO A 50 -6.62 -21.38 -14.89
CA PRO A 50 -6.05 -20.06 -15.13
C PRO A 50 -4.71 -19.86 -14.40
N LEU A 51 -3.80 -19.10 -15.02
CA LEU A 51 -2.44 -18.88 -14.50
C LEU A 51 -2.43 -18.33 -13.06
N HIS A 52 -3.30 -17.38 -12.75
CA HIS A 52 -3.37 -16.77 -11.41
C HIS A 52 -3.77 -17.78 -10.32
N GLN A 53 -4.66 -18.75 -10.63
CA GLN A 53 -5.02 -19.80 -9.69
C GLN A 53 -3.86 -20.77 -9.44
N ARG A 54 -3.13 -21.15 -10.49
CA ARG A 54 -1.92 -21.97 -10.36
C ARG A 54 -0.85 -21.29 -9.52
N VAL A 55 -0.65 -19.98 -9.72
CA VAL A 55 0.28 -19.19 -8.91
C VAL A 55 -0.16 -19.14 -7.44
N ALA A 56 -1.46 -18.97 -7.16
CA ALA A 56 -1.99 -18.98 -5.80
C ALA A 56 -1.77 -20.33 -5.10
N MET A 57 -2.02 -21.44 -5.79
CA MET A 57 -1.77 -22.78 -5.26
C MET A 57 -0.29 -23.04 -4.96
N VAL A 58 0.61 -22.66 -5.88
CA VAL A 58 2.07 -22.79 -5.68
C VAL A 58 2.54 -21.89 -4.53
N ARG A 59 1.98 -20.69 -4.41
CA ARG A 59 2.26 -19.77 -3.30
C ARG A 59 1.88 -20.40 -1.95
N ALA A 60 0.67 -20.92 -1.84
CA ALA A 60 0.17 -21.58 -0.63
C ALA A 60 0.99 -22.84 -0.29
N LYS A 61 1.31 -23.67 -1.30
CA LYS A 61 2.08 -24.90 -1.12
C LYS A 61 3.53 -24.67 -0.67
N HIS A 62 4.16 -23.61 -1.16
CA HIS A 62 5.60 -23.35 -0.93
C HIS A 62 5.90 -22.18 0.01
N GLY A 63 4.88 -21.51 0.57
CA GLY A 63 5.05 -20.37 1.47
C GLY A 63 5.93 -19.25 0.88
N CYS A 64 5.83 -19.01 -0.44
CA CYS A 64 6.75 -18.12 -1.15
C CYS A 64 6.09 -16.81 -1.60
N SER A 65 6.88 -15.86 -2.10
CA SER A 65 6.35 -14.63 -2.70
C SER A 65 5.67 -14.92 -4.05
N GLN A 66 4.73 -14.06 -4.46
CA GLN A 66 4.00 -14.21 -5.73
C GLN A 66 4.93 -14.29 -6.95
N ALA A 67 6.01 -13.48 -6.97
CA ALA A 67 7.00 -13.52 -8.04
C ALA A 67 7.77 -14.86 -8.10
N LYS A 68 8.06 -15.46 -6.93
CA LYS A 68 8.72 -16.77 -6.86
C LYS A 68 7.77 -17.89 -7.30
N ALA A 69 6.50 -17.84 -6.89
CA ALA A 69 5.47 -18.77 -7.33
C ALA A 69 5.25 -18.71 -8.85
N MET A 70 5.21 -17.50 -9.44
CA MET A 70 5.06 -17.32 -10.88
C MET A 70 6.22 -17.92 -11.68
N ARG A 71 7.47 -17.73 -11.24
CA ARG A 71 8.64 -18.36 -11.87
C ARG A 71 8.57 -19.89 -11.85
N ILE A 72 8.08 -20.47 -10.74
CA ILE A 72 7.92 -21.91 -10.60
C ILE A 72 6.88 -22.43 -11.62
N VAL A 73 5.72 -21.78 -11.71
CA VAL A 73 4.66 -22.16 -12.67
C VAL A 73 5.17 -22.06 -14.10
N MET A 74 5.81 -20.95 -14.49
CA MET A 74 6.35 -20.78 -15.85
C MET A 74 7.44 -21.80 -16.18
N LYS A 75 8.31 -22.16 -15.21
CA LYS A 75 9.34 -23.19 -15.41
C LYS A 75 8.73 -24.58 -15.59
N GLN A 76 7.65 -24.88 -14.88
CA GLN A 76 6.91 -26.14 -15.03
C GLN A 76 6.20 -26.21 -16.40
N GLU A 77 5.58 -25.11 -16.85
CA GLU A 77 4.99 -25.03 -18.20
C GLU A 77 6.03 -25.16 -19.30
N ALA A 78 7.18 -24.49 -19.17
CA ALA A 78 8.27 -24.60 -20.14
C ALA A 78 8.85 -26.02 -20.19
N ALA A 79 8.99 -26.69 -19.05
CA ALA A 79 9.42 -28.07 -18.98
C ALA A 79 8.39 -29.03 -19.58
N ALA A 80 7.09 -28.81 -19.33
CA ALA A 80 6.01 -29.58 -19.92
C ALA A 80 5.95 -29.41 -21.44
N LYS A 81 6.09 -28.18 -21.96
CA LYS A 81 6.18 -27.90 -23.40
C LYS A 81 7.41 -28.55 -24.04
N LYS A 82 8.56 -28.52 -23.36
CA LYS A 82 9.79 -29.17 -23.85
C LYS A 82 9.65 -30.70 -23.89
N LYS A 83 8.93 -31.29 -22.93
CA LYS A 83 8.65 -32.72 -22.89
C LYS A 83 7.63 -33.13 -23.96
N ALA A 84 6.60 -32.32 -24.19
CA ALA A 84 5.64 -32.53 -25.28
C ALA A 84 6.24 -32.34 -26.69
N GLY A 85 7.34 -31.60 -26.82
CA GLY A 85 8.03 -31.39 -28.09
C GLY A 85 9.12 -32.41 -28.43
N ALA A 86 9.40 -33.39 -27.56
CA ALA A 86 10.52 -34.32 -27.72
C ALA A 86 10.09 -35.79 -27.91
N GLU A 87 8.79 -36.09 -27.98
CA GLU A 87 8.29 -37.46 -27.96
C GLU A 87 7.06 -37.57 -28.85
N LEU A 88 7.33 -37.77 -30.15
CA LEU A 88 6.37 -38.22 -31.17
C LEU A 88 6.86 -39.56 -31.73
N GLU A 89 7.15 -40.50 -30.84
CA GLU A 89 7.01 -41.93 -31.09
C GLU A 89 6.33 -42.55 -29.86
N LEU A 90 5.31 -43.36 -30.14
CA LEU A 90 4.34 -43.86 -29.19
C LEU A 90 4.96 -44.79 -28.14
N GLU A 91 5.00 -44.34 -26.88
CA GLU A 91 4.69 -45.23 -25.76
C GLU A 91 3.68 -44.56 -24.83
N GLU A 92 2.57 -45.25 -24.68
CA GLU A 92 1.35 -44.91 -23.96
C GLU A 92 1.64 -44.66 -22.47
N CYS A 93 2.02 -43.42 -22.12
CA CYS A 93 2.14 -42.98 -20.73
C CYS A 93 0.74 -42.79 -20.11
N THR A 94 0.15 -43.91 -19.72
CA THR A 94 -0.91 -43.94 -18.71
C THR A 94 -0.41 -43.22 -17.46
N ILE A 95 -1.02 -42.07 -17.13
CA ILE A 95 -0.78 -41.38 -15.86
C ILE A 95 -1.32 -42.30 -14.77
N ALA A 96 -0.44 -43.07 -14.15
CA ALA A 96 -0.76 -43.81 -12.95
C ALA A 96 -1.24 -42.81 -11.90
N VAL A 97 -2.53 -42.86 -11.58
CA VAL A 97 -3.10 -42.23 -10.38
C VAL A 97 -2.24 -42.68 -9.21
N GLY A 98 -1.37 -41.77 -8.74
CA GLY A 98 -0.40 -42.08 -7.69
C GLY A 98 -1.14 -42.67 -6.51
N LYS A 99 -0.73 -43.87 -6.08
CA LYS A 99 -1.23 -44.51 -4.86
C LYS A 99 -1.28 -43.46 -3.75
N ALA A 100 -2.45 -43.30 -3.14
CA ALA A 100 -2.62 -42.47 -1.96
C ALA A 100 -1.50 -42.78 -0.96
N MET A 101 -0.87 -41.74 -0.41
CA MET A 101 0.15 -41.91 0.62
C MET A 101 -0.40 -42.83 1.71
N SER A 102 0.39 -43.83 2.10
CA SER A 102 -0.03 -44.75 3.15
C SER A 102 -0.35 -43.96 4.41
N GLN A 103 -1.38 -44.38 5.16
CA GLN A 103 -1.79 -43.70 6.38
C GLN A 103 -0.60 -43.47 7.35
N SER A 104 0.33 -44.43 7.41
CA SER A 104 1.58 -44.31 8.18
C SER A 104 2.48 -43.14 7.78
N GLN A 105 2.52 -42.73 6.50
CA GLN A 105 3.28 -41.56 6.05
C GLN A 105 2.57 -40.25 6.39
N ILE A 106 1.23 -40.27 6.37
CA ILE A 106 0.40 -39.14 6.79
C ILE A 106 0.62 -38.89 8.29
N ASP A 107 0.53 -39.94 9.11
CA ASP A 107 0.73 -39.86 10.56
C ASP A 107 2.15 -39.38 10.91
N LEU A 108 3.17 -39.81 10.17
CA LEU A 108 4.55 -39.35 10.34
C LEU A 108 4.71 -37.86 10.02
N MET A 109 4.08 -37.37 8.95
CA MET A 109 4.12 -35.95 8.60
C MET A 109 3.37 -35.09 9.62
N GLU A 110 2.22 -35.55 10.10
CA GLU A 110 1.46 -34.85 11.15
C GLU A 110 2.24 -34.80 12.46
N ALA A 111 2.90 -35.89 12.86
CA ALA A 111 3.77 -35.89 14.05
C ALA A 111 4.92 -34.88 13.91
N ARG A 112 5.53 -34.79 12.73
CA ARG A 112 6.59 -33.81 12.45
C ARG A 112 6.08 -32.37 12.48
N GLN A 113 4.86 -32.13 12.00
CA GLN A 113 4.23 -30.81 12.07
C GLN A 113 3.89 -30.41 13.50
N ARG A 114 3.38 -31.34 14.32
CA ARG A 114 3.13 -31.07 15.76
C ARG A 114 4.42 -30.74 16.50
N GLN A 115 5.49 -31.51 16.27
CA GLN A 115 6.79 -31.24 16.90
C GLN A 115 7.36 -29.86 16.50
N ALA A 116 7.16 -29.45 15.24
CA ALA A 116 7.58 -28.13 14.78
C ALA A 116 6.73 -26.99 15.40
N ALA A 117 5.43 -27.21 15.58
CA ALA A 117 4.54 -26.24 16.23
C ALA A 117 4.90 -26.07 17.72
N GLU A 118 5.14 -27.17 18.44
CA GLU A 118 5.57 -27.14 19.85
C GLU A 118 6.92 -26.42 20.02
N ALA A 119 7.87 -26.64 19.11
CA ALA A 119 9.15 -25.94 19.13
C ALA A 119 9.00 -24.42 18.92
N HIS A 120 8.02 -23.99 18.12
CA HIS A 120 7.73 -22.56 17.91
C HIS A 120 7.13 -21.91 19.15
N VAL A 121 6.16 -22.56 19.79
CA VAL A 121 5.55 -22.06 21.04
C VAL A 121 6.60 -21.97 22.15
N ALA A 122 7.46 -22.98 22.29
CA ALA A 122 8.54 -22.95 23.27
C ALA A 122 9.57 -21.83 23.02
N ALA A 123 9.79 -21.44 21.77
CA ALA A 123 10.67 -20.33 21.42
C ALA A 123 10.05 -18.96 21.76
N GLU A 124 8.75 -18.80 21.54
CA GLU A 124 8.00 -17.58 21.91
C GLU A 124 7.99 -17.36 23.43
N ASP A 125 7.74 -18.42 24.20
CA ASP A 125 7.77 -18.37 25.67
C ASP A 125 9.16 -17.96 26.20
N HIS A 126 10.24 -18.39 25.53
CA HIS A 126 11.60 -18.01 25.90
C HIS A 126 11.89 -16.52 25.60
N GLU A 127 11.40 -16.00 24.48
CA GLU A 127 11.54 -14.57 24.14
C GLU A 127 10.77 -13.67 25.10
N ASP A 128 9.55 -14.05 25.49
CA ASP A 128 8.75 -13.26 26.44
C ASP A 128 9.31 -13.33 27.87
N MET A 129 9.86 -14.46 28.28
CA MET A 129 10.64 -14.57 29.53
C MET A 129 11.91 -13.70 29.50
N GLU A 130 12.61 -13.59 28.37
CA GLU A 130 13.75 -12.68 28.24
C GLU A 130 13.33 -11.20 28.26
N ARG A 131 12.22 -10.85 27.61
CA ARG A 131 11.68 -9.48 27.63
C ARG A 131 11.32 -9.05 29.05
N THR A 132 10.63 -9.92 29.80
CA THR A 132 10.26 -9.66 31.20
C THR A 132 11.48 -9.56 32.11
N ARG A 133 12.55 -10.33 31.87
CA ARG A 133 13.82 -10.20 32.61
C ARG A 133 14.59 -8.92 32.31
N ARG A 134 14.45 -8.33 31.11
CA ARG A 134 15.13 -7.09 30.71
C ARG A 134 14.40 -5.83 31.20
N LEU A 135 13.15 -5.94 31.66
CA LEU A 135 12.43 -4.85 32.32
C LEU A 135 13.01 -4.65 33.73
N LYS A 136 13.75 -3.54 33.91
CA LYS A 136 14.35 -3.16 35.20
C LYS A 136 13.25 -2.99 36.28
N PRO A 137 13.40 -3.56 37.49
CA PRO A 137 12.40 -3.50 38.56
C PRO A 137 12.26 -2.15 39.28
N HIS A 138 12.65 -1.03 38.67
CA HIS A 138 12.83 0.25 39.39
C HIS A 138 12.12 1.44 38.73
N ILE A 139 10.79 1.43 38.57
CA ILE A 139 9.99 2.66 38.36
C ILE A 139 8.62 2.61 39.10
N TYR A 140 8.45 1.76 40.12
CA TYR A 140 7.27 1.83 41.00
C TYR A 140 7.69 1.80 42.47
N GLY A 141 8.24 2.90 42.95
CA GLY A 141 8.68 2.98 44.34
C GLY A 141 9.23 4.33 44.73
N ALA A 142 8.40 5.37 44.68
CA ALA A 142 8.49 6.56 45.52
C ALA A 142 7.36 7.52 45.12
N ARG A 143 6.23 7.46 45.81
CA ARG A 143 5.34 8.62 45.86
C ARG A 143 4.97 8.88 47.31
N ASP A 144 5.39 10.06 47.73
CA ASP A 144 5.40 10.58 49.08
C ASP A 144 4.05 10.46 49.78
N LYS A 145 4.11 9.95 51.00
CA LYS A 145 3.06 10.09 52.01
C LYS A 145 3.32 11.39 52.77
N SER A 146 2.73 12.50 52.35
CA SER A 146 2.42 13.64 53.23
C SER A 146 1.65 14.75 52.52
N ARG A 147 0.32 14.71 52.58
CA ARG A 147 -0.48 15.92 52.83
C ARG A 147 -1.91 15.56 53.26
N GLU A 148 -2.33 16.23 54.32
CA GLU A 148 -3.53 16.06 55.13
C GLU A 148 -4.89 16.13 54.39
N PRO A 149 -5.96 15.64 55.04
CA PRO A 149 -7.33 15.71 54.53
C PRO A 149 -7.98 17.03 54.94
N ASN A 150 -8.69 17.70 54.02
CA ASN A 150 -9.91 18.41 54.35
C ASN A 150 -10.64 18.93 53.11
N PHE A 151 -11.97 18.82 53.22
CA PHE A 151 -13.06 19.40 52.45
C PHE A 151 -13.85 18.49 51.52
N ALA A 152 -15.09 18.36 51.96
CA ALA A 152 -16.24 17.72 51.37
C ALA A 152 -16.72 18.41 50.10
N ASN A 153 -17.35 17.59 49.24
CA ASN A 153 -18.46 17.82 48.31
C ASN A 153 -18.18 16.89 47.12
N GLY A 154 -18.83 15.73 46.96
CA GLY A 154 -20.26 15.50 47.08
C GLY A 154 -20.84 15.42 45.68
N TYR A 155 -20.50 14.39 44.88
CA TYR A 155 -21.34 13.88 43.79
C TYR A 155 -21.08 12.38 43.58
N ALA A 156 -22.20 11.67 43.45
CA ALA A 156 -22.30 10.24 43.37
C ALA A 156 -21.92 9.70 41.98
N THR A 157 -21.18 8.60 42.01
CA THR A 157 -21.21 7.42 41.13
C THR A 157 -21.83 7.57 39.73
N ASN A 158 -20.98 7.45 38.71
CA ASN A 158 -21.17 6.46 37.65
C ASN A 158 -19.83 5.77 37.38
N THR A 159 -19.72 4.53 37.86
CA THR A 159 -18.58 3.64 37.61
C THR A 159 -18.67 3.12 36.18
N LEU A 160 -18.05 3.85 35.25
CA LEU A 160 -17.53 3.29 34.00
C LEU A 160 -16.01 3.32 34.09
N ALA A 161 -15.40 2.24 33.63
CA ALA A 161 -13.99 1.89 33.80
C ALA A 161 -13.05 3.09 33.62
N VAL A 162 -12.38 3.47 34.70
CA VAL A 162 -11.32 4.47 34.72
C VAL A 162 -10.12 3.91 33.95
N PRO A 163 -9.65 4.54 32.85
CA PRO A 163 -8.34 4.20 32.31
C PRO A 163 -7.29 4.58 33.36
N SER A 164 -6.42 3.65 33.72
CA SER A 164 -5.37 3.81 34.75
C SER A 164 -4.37 4.94 34.48
N ASN A 165 -4.47 5.65 33.35
CA ASN A 165 -3.56 6.70 32.96
C ASN A 165 -4.29 8.05 32.86
N ARG A 166 -4.23 8.86 33.93
CA ARG A 166 -4.70 10.27 33.95
C ARG A 166 -4.05 11.15 32.87
N VAL A 167 -2.95 10.71 32.26
CA VAL A 167 -2.26 11.43 31.17
C VAL A 167 -2.98 11.23 29.83
N GLU A 168 -3.62 10.09 29.60
CA GLU A 168 -4.31 9.81 28.34
C GLU A 168 -5.63 10.58 28.25
N ALA A 169 -6.38 10.69 29.36
CA ALA A 169 -7.64 11.44 29.39
C ALA A 169 -7.46 12.95 29.07
N ALA A 170 -6.36 13.56 29.50
CA ALA A 170 -6.06 14.96 29.20
C ALA A 170 -5.67 15.19 27.73
N ILE A 171 -5.09 14.18 27.06
CA ILE A 171 -4.75 14.24 25.63
C ILE A 171 -6.02 14.14 24.79
N PHE A 172 -6.98 13.27 25.17
CA PHE A 172 -8.24 13.13 24.45
C PHE A 172 -9.13 14.37 24.55
N ASP A 173 -9.19 15.05 25.69
CA ASP A 173 -9.97 16.30 25.83
C ASP A 173 -9.36 17.46 25.01
N GLN A 174 -8.03 17.56 24.89
CA GLN A 174 -7.40 18.58 24.06
C GLN A 174 -7.61 18.35 22.56
N VAL A 175 -7.61 17.09 22.11
CA VAL A 175 -7.91 16.75 20.72
C VAL A 175 -9.38 17.03 20.41
N ALA A 176 -10.30 16.69 21.32
CA ALA A 176 -11.73 16.96 21.14
C ALA A 176 -12.05 18.48 21.11
N GLN A 177 -11.39 19.30 21.94
CA GLN A 177 -11.55 20.75 21.89
C GLN A 177 -10.94 21.38 20.62
N ALA A 178 -9.79 20.88 20.15
CA ALA A 178 -9.18 21.34 18.90
C ALA A 178 -10.02 20.97 17.66
N GLU A 179 -10.64 19.78 17.65
CA GLU A 179 -11.56 19.36 16.58
C GLU A 179 -12.87 20.16 16.60
N ALA A 180 -13.39 20.48 17.79
CA ALA A 180 -14.60 21.31 17.93
C ALA A 180 -14.38 22.77 17.51
N GLU A 181 -13.22 23.37 17.83
CA GLU A 181 -12.87 24.71 17.36
C GLU A 181 -12.58 24.74 15.84
N ALA A 182 -11.97 23.68 15.28
CA ALA A 182 -11.79 23.54 13.84
C ALA A 182 -13.12 23.39 13.08
N ALA A 183 -14.10 22.70 13.66
CA ALA A 183 -15.44 22.56 13.09
C ALA A 183 -16.26 23.86 13.18
N ALA A 184 -16.09 24.65 14.24
CA ALA A 184 -16.83 25.90 14.44
C ALA A 184 -16.37 27.07 13.53
N ALA A 185 -15.15 27.00 12.98
CA ALA A 185 -14.61 28.01 12.06
C ALA A 185 -14.84 27.70 10.57
N HIS A 186 -15.37 26.52 10.22
CA HIS A 186 -15.75 26.18 8.85
C HIS A 186 -17.11 26.79 8.50
N THR A 187 -17.13 28.08 8.17
CA THR A 187 -18.18 28.61 7.30
C THR A 187 -18.22 27.74 6.03
N PRO A 188 -19.40 27.46 5.46
CA PRO A 188 -19.52 26.66 4.24
C PRO A 188 -18.82 27.40 3.10
N THR A 189 -17.52 27.15 2.96
CA THR A 189 -16.72 27.60 1.84
C THR A 189 -17.33 26.97 0.60
N GLU A 190 -17.64 27.81 -0.37
CA GLU A 190 -18.10 27.37 -1.68
C GLU A 190 -17.21 26.22 -2.18
N PRO A 191 -17.79 25.19 -2.83
CA PRO A 191 -17.03 24.04 -3.27
C PRO A 191 -15.92 24.50 -4.22
N ARG A 192 -14.67 24.35 -3.76
CA ARG A 192 -13.48 24.63 -4.55
C ARG A 192 -13.52 23.78 -5.82
N GLY A 193 -13.20 24.41 -6.95
CA GLY A 193 -13.11 23.69 -8.21
C GLY A 193 -11.76 23.00 -8.29
N LEU A 194 -11.71 21.68 -8.50
CA LEU A 194 -10.47 20.95 -8.68
C LEU A 194 -10.43 20.31 -10.07
N VAL A 195 -9.29 20.45 -10.72
CA VAL A 195 -9.04 19.89 -12.05
C VAL A 195 -7.75 19.10 -12.02
N MET A 196 -7.79 17.88 -12.53
CA MET A 196 -6.62 17.04 -12.76
C MET A 196 -6.16 17.19 -14.20
N ILE A 197 -4.86 17.41 -14.35
CA ILE A 197 -4.20 17.60 -15.64
C ILE A 197 -3.23 16.44 -15.84
N ARG A 198 -3.32 15.78 -16.99
CA ARG A 198 -2.43 14.69 -17.39
C ARG A 198 -1.65 15.03 -18.64
N ASN A 199 -0.63 14.21 -18.91
CA ASN A 199 0.26 14.34 -20.05
C ASN A 199 1.09 15.64 -20.07
N ILE A 200 1.43 16.17 -18.89
CA ILE A 200 2.20 17.41 -18.79
C ILE A 200 3.66 17.13 -19.22
N PRO A 201 4.21 17.84 -20.22
CA PRO A 201 5.57 17.59 -20.69
C PRO A 201 6.61 17.85 -19.59
N ALA A 202 7.68 17.06 -19.62
CA ALA A 202 8.80 17.25 -18.71
C ALA A 202 9.42 18.65 -18.91
N GLY A 203 9.76 19.31 -17.80
CA GLY A 203 10.34 20.65 -17.79
C GLY A 203 9.33 21.79 -17.66
N VAL A 204 8.03 21.51 -17.78
CA VAL A 204 6.98 22.46 -17.36
C VAL A 204 7.06 22.66 -15.86
N THR A 205 7.00 23.92 -15.43
CA THR A 205 6.96 24.31 -14.01
C THR A 205 5.54 24.64 -13.56
N SER A 206 5.32 24.73 -12.24
CA SER A 206 4.03 25.22 -11.72
C SER A 206 3.71 26.64 -12.22
N ALA A 207 4.72 27.49 -12.40
CA ALA A 207 4.57 28.81 -12.98
C ALA A 207 4.06 28.76 -14.44
N ASP A 208 4.58 27.83 -15.24
CA ASP A 208 4.13 27.64 -16.63
C ASP A 208 2.68 27.15 -16.71
N LEU A 209 2.26 26.28 -15.78
CA LEU A 209 0.87 25.85 -15.67
C LEU A 209 -0.03 27.03 -15.29
N VAL A 210 0.35 27.82 -14.29
CA VAL A 210 -0.39 29.03 -13.90
C VAL A 210 -0.45 30.02 -15.07
N ALA A 211 0.64 30.21 -15.81
CA ALA A 211 0.66 31.06 -17.00
C ALA A 211 -0.24 30.51 -18.11
N PHE A 212 -0.28 29.20 -18.31
CA PHE A 212 -1.14 28.54 -19.30
C PHE A 212 -2.64 28.72 -19.00
N PHE A 213 -3.04 28.71 -17.73
CA PHE A 213 -4.43 29.01 -17.32
C PHE A 213 -4.77 30.50 -17.35
N ASN A 214 -3.78 31.37 -17.12
CA ASN A 214 -3.96 32.82 -17.13
C ASN A 214 -3.69 33.47 -18.48
N GLU A 215 -3.24 32.71 -19.48
CA GLU A 215 -2.91 33.25 -20.79
C GLU A 215 -4.19 33.87 -21.38
N PRO A 216 -4.21 35.20 -21.58
CA PRO A 216 -5.39 35.88 -22.04
C PRO A 216 -5.72 35.28 -23.39
N ALA A 217 -6.94 34.77 -23.52
CA ALA A 217 -7.44 34.25 -24.77
C ALA A 217 -7.60 35.40 -25.78
N ALA A 218 -6.48 35.93 -26.29
CA ALA A 218 -6.45 37.04 -27.24
C ALA A 218 -7.19 36.70 -28.56
N ALA A 219 -7.57 35.42 -28.74
CA ALA A 219 -8.35 34.91 -29.86
C ALA A 219 -9.76 34.40 -29.48
N ALA A 220 -10.12 34.28 -28.19
CA ALA A 220 -11.44 33.83 -27.79
C ALA A 220 -12.30 35.04 -27.42
N GLY A 221 -13.45 35.19 -28.09
CA GLY A 221 -14.32 36.36 -27.99
C GLY A 221 -14.80 36.71 -26.57
N PRO A 222 -15.64 37.75 -26.42
CA PRO A 222 -15.99 38.37 -25.14
C PRO A 222 -16.64 37.44 -24.10
N ALA A 223 -17.15 36.28 -24.50
CA ALA A 223 -17.64 35.24 -23.57
C ALA A 223 -16.51 34.58 -22.77
N SER A 224 -15.28 34.51 -23.31
CA SER A 224 -14.10 33.92 -22.65
C SER A 224 -13.49 34.87 -21.60
N ALA A 225 -13.62 36.18 -21.79
CA ALA A 225 -13.08 37.19 -20.87
C ALA A 225 -13.71 37.13 -19.46
N ARG A 226 -14.94 36.62 -19.33
CA ARG A 226 -15.62 36.52 -18.02
C ARG A 226 -15.13 35.34 -17.17
N ALA A 227 -14.53 34.32 -17.80
CA ALA A 227 -13.96 33.17 -17.10
C ALA A 227 -12.53 33.44 -16.56
N GLN A 228 -11.85 34.49 -17.03
CA GLN A 228 -10.41 34.70 -16.79
C GLN A 228 -10.06 35.38 -15.45
N SER A 229 -11.03 35.94 -14.72
CA SER A 229 -10.74 36.77 -13.53
C SER A 229 -10.65 36.00 -12.20
N GLY A 230 -10.57 34.67 -12.20
CA GLY A 230 -10.54 33.85 -10.97
C GLY A 230 -9.66 32.59 -11.04
N CYS A 231 -8.67 32.60 -11.95
CA CYS A 231 -8.22 31.40 -12.66
C CYS A 231 -7.35 30.37 -11.91
N VAL A 232 -6.71 30.66 -10.78
CA VAL A 232 -6.09 29.65 -9.91
C VAL A 232 -6.02 30.24 -8.50
N LEU A 233 -6.56 29.56 -7.49
CA LEU A 233 -6.46 30.05 -6.12
C LEU A 233 -4.99 30.03 -5.67
N GLY A 234 -4.47 31.17 -5.22
CA GLY A 234 -3.18 31.24 -4.55
C GLY A 234 -1.94 31.14 -5.45
N GLY A 235 -2.07 31.33 -6.77
CA GLY A 235 -0.95 31.29 -7.70
C GLY A 235 -0.30 29.91 -7.75
N GLU A 236 1.03 29.83 -7.54
CA GLU A 236 1.75 28.55 -7.53
C GLU A 236 1.28 27.58 -6.43
N ARG A 237 0.65 28.09 -5.36
CA ARG A 237 0.19 27.24 -4.24
C ARG A 237 -1.01 26.37 -4.59
N GLY A 238 -1.78 26.76 -5.60
CA GLY A 238 -2.94 26.00 -6.08
C GLY A 238 -2.57 24.88 -7.04
N VAL A 239 -1.28 24.67 -7.35
CA VAL A 239 -0.82 23.61 -8.25
C VAL A 239 -0.10 22.52 -7.44
N HIS A 240 -0.65 21.32 -7.47
CA HIS A 240 -0.11 20.15 -6.78
C HIS A 240 0.44 19.15 -7.80
N PRO A 241 1.74 19.24 -8.17
CA PRO A 241 2.35 18.29 -9.08
C PRO A 241 2.46 16.91 -8.45
N ILE A 242 2.13 15.88 -9.24
CA ILE A 242 2.29 14.48 -8.89
C ILE A 242 3.61 14.03 -9.53
N ALA A 243 4.59 13.72 -8.70
CA ALA A 243 5.89 13.26 -9.17
C ALA A 243 5.71 11.98 -10.01
N PRO A 244 6.32 11.90 -11.22
CA PRO A 244 6.29 10.67 -11.98
C PRO A 244 7.01 9.55 -11.20
N ASP A 245 6.47 8.33 -11.29
CA ASP A 245 6.98 7.16 -10.56
C ASP A 245 8.50 7.02 -10.72
N GLY A 246 9.25 7.33 -9.66
CA GLY A 246 10.71 7.18 -9.61
C GLY A 246 11.53 8.47 -9.68
N ALA A 247 10.94 9.62 -9.96
CA ALA A 247 11.65 10.91 -9.91
C ALA A 247 11.69 11.47 -8.48
N SER A 248 12.75 11.15 -7.74
CA SER A 248 12.98 11.77 -6.43
C SER A 248 13.22 13.28 -6.61
N HIS A 249 12.54 14.10 -5.81
CA HIS A 249 12.66 15.58 -5.78
C HIS A 249 14.04 16.13 -5.36
N GLY A 250 15.05 15.27 -5.19
CA GLY A 250 16.39 15.63 -4.76
C GLY A 250 17.42 15.55 -5.89
N GLY A 251 17.61 16.65 -6.61
CA GLY A 251 18.88 16.95 -7.27
C GLY A 251 19.22 16.17 -8.55
N SER A 252 18.79 16.71 -9.69
CA SER A 252 19.60 16.84 -10.93
C SER A 252 18.66 17.14 -12.09
N THR A 253 18.81 18.33 -12.68
CA THR A 253 18.06 18.82 -13.85
C THR A 253 18.45 18.12 -15.17
N SER A 254 19.30 17.09 -15.15
CA SER A 254 20.02 16.63 -16.35
C SER A 254 19.55 15.30 -16.96
N ALA A 255 18.55 14.61 -16.40
CA ALA A 255 18.05 13.37 -16.99
C ALA A 255 16.54 13.19 -16.80
N ALA A 256 15.76 14.20 -17.20
CA ALA A 256 14.32 14.06 -17.38
C ALA A 256 14.05 13.25 -18.66
N THR A 257 14.19 11.94 -18.59
CA THR A 257 13.70 11.03 -19.62
C THR A 257 12.18 11.12 -19.67
N ALA A 258 11.65 11.95 -20.57
CA ALA A 258 10.38 11.90 -21.29
C ALA A 258 9.09 11.40 -20.59
N SER A 259 9.05 11.31 -19.26
CA SER A 259 7.85 10.93 -18.54
C SER A 259 6.99 12.17 -18.40
N SER A 260 5.84 12.16 -19.07
CA SER A 260 4.79 13.11 -18.74
C SER A 260 4.39 12.97 -17.28
N TYR A 261 4.10 14.07 -16.61
CA TYR A 261 3.61 14.04 -15.23
C TYR A 261 2.16 14.53 -15.15
N GLU A 262 1.55 14.32 -13.99
CA GLU A 262 0.17 14.70 -13.69
C GLU A 262 0.17 15.80 -12.62
N ALA A 263 -0.84 16.67 -12.59
CA ALA A 263 -0.97 17.70 -11.55
C ALA A 263 -2.43 17.99 -11.24
N PHE A 264 -2.72 18.38 -10.00
CA PHE A 264 -4.00 18.99 -9.64
C PHE A 264 -3.88 20.52 -9.62
N VAL A 265 -4.91 21.20 -10.09
CA VAL A 265 -5.03 22.67 -10.05
C VAL A 265 -6.32 23.05 -9.35
N GLU A 266 -6.19 23.92 -8.35
CA GLU A 266 -7.27 24.42 -7.51
C GLU A 266 -7.79 25.78 -8.01
N PHE A 267 -9.10 25.87 -8.18
CA PHE A 267 -9.83 27.03 -8.66
C PHE A 267 -10.73 27.61 -7.56
N GLY A 268 -10.98 28.92 -7.68
CA GLY A 268 -11.80 29.69 -6.74
C GLY A 268 -13.19 29.12 -6.48
N SER A 269 -13.74 28.51 -7.52
CA SER A 269 -15.09 27.96 -7.54
C SER A 269 -15.17 26.82 -8.54
N SER A 270 -16.21 25.98 -8.39
CA SER A 270 -16.53 24.95 -9.38
C SER A 270 -16.78 25.51 -10.78
N ASP A 271 -17.42 26.66 -10.90
CA ASP A 271 -17.72 27.29 -12.20
C ASP A 271 -16.45 27.73 -12.93
N ALA A 272 -15.45 28.21 -12.18
CA ALA A 272 -14.15 28.56 -12.74
C ALA A 272 -13.39 27.32 -13.25
N ALA A 273 -13.48 26.20 -12.53
CA ALA A 273 -12.93 24.93 -12.99
C ALA A 273 -13.61 24.42 -14.28
N ASP A 274 -14.95 24.49 -14.35
CA ASP A 274 -15.70 24.08 -15.55
C ASP A 274 -15.36 24.99 -16.75
N GLY A 275 -15.23 26.30 -16.53
CA GLY A 275 -14.77 27.25 -17.55
C GLY A 275 -13.34 26.97 -18.02
N ALA A 276 -12.44 26.61 -17.10
CA ALA A 276 -11.07 26.24 -17.42
C ALA A 276 -10.99 24.92 -18.23
N MET A 277 -11.80 23.92 -17.89
CA MET A 277 -11.86 22.67 -18.67
C MET A 277 -12.33 22.93 -20.11
N ALA A 278 -13.40 23.71 -20.29
CA ALA A 278 -13.89 24.07 -21.61
C ALA A 278 -12.88 24.89 -22.42
N PHE A 279 -12.10 25.74 -21.74
CA PHE A 279 -11.04 26.53 -22.37
C PHE A 279 -9.85 25.68 -22.81
N LEU A 280 -9.52 24.62 -22.05
CA LEU A 280 -8.36 23.77 -22.32
C LEU A 280 -8.62 22.64 -23.31
N ASP A 281 -9.88 22.33 -23.62
CA ASP A 281 -10.20 21.26 -24.57
C ASP A 281 -9.56 21.54 -25.94
N GLY A 282 -8.67 20.65 -26.37
CA GLY A 282 -7.89 20.79 -27.61
C GLY A 282 -6.70 21.74 -27.57
N ARG A 283 -6.39 22.38 -26.44
CA ARG A 283 -5.16 23.19 -26.29
C ARG A 283 -3.94 22.30 -26.08
N ARG A 284 -2.81 22.73 -26.64
CA ARG A 284 -1.50 22.10 -26.42
C ARG A 284 -0.70 22.92 -25.43
N LEU A 285 -0.06 22.24 -24.50
CA LEU A 285 0.98 22.83 -23.66
C LEU A 285 2.33 22.45 -24.25
N LEU A 286 3.05 23.46 -24.75
CA LEU A 286 4.21 23.27 -25.62
C LEU A 286 3.84 22.42 -26.85
N ASN A 287 4.30 21.16 -26.90
CA ASN A 287 4.05 20.24 -28.01
C ASN A 287 3.12 19.07 -27.66
N ASN A 288 2.63 18.99 -26.41
CA ASN A 288 1.80 17.90 -25.94
C ASN A 288 0.33 18.31 -25.84
N HIS A 289 -0.55 17.40 -26.25
CA HIS A 289 -1.98 17.49 -25.94
C HIS A 289 -2.18 17.14 -24.48
N VAL A 290 -2.74 18.08 -23.73
CA VAL A 290 -2.98 17.93 -22.30
C VAL A 290 -4.39 17.39 -22.10
N GLU A 291 -4.52 16.37 -21.25
CA GLU A 291 -5.83 15.84 -20.89
C GLU A 291 -6.27 16.47 -19.57
N VAL A 292 -7.51 16.95 -19.53
CA VAL A 292 -8.04 17.71 -18.40
C VAL A 292 -9.30 17.02 -17.89
N PHE A 293 -9.33 16.73 -16.59
CA PHE A 293 -10.42 16.00 -15.94
C PHE A 293 -10.91 16.76 -14.73
N ARG A 294 -12.23 16.71 -14.49
CA ARG A 294 -12.81 17.19 -13.24
C ARG A 294 -12.37 16.27 -12.09
N ALA A 295 -11.88 16.86 -11.01
CA ALA A 295 -11.47 16.14 -9.81
C ALA A 295 -12.25 16.63 -8.59
N THR A 296 -12.36 15.78 -7.59
CA THR A 296 -12.87 16.13 -6.26
C THR A 296 -11.71 16.24 -5.28
N GLU A 297 -11.93 16.89 -4.14
CA GLU A 297 -10.94 16.96 -3.07
C GLU A 297 -10.57 15.57 -2.54
N GLU A 298 -11.58 14.70 -2.36
CA GLU A 298 -11.37 13.30 -1.99
C GLU A 298 -10.48 12.56 -2.99
N HIS A 299 -10.68 12.80 -4.30
CA HIS A 299 -9.85 12.22 -5.35
C HIS A 299 -8.40 12.71 -5.24
N MET A 300 -8.20 14.02 -5.09
CA MET A 300 -6.86 14.60 -4.93
C MET A 300 -6.15 14.01 -3.70
N VAL A 301 -6.83 13.96 -2.56
CA VAL A 301 -6.26 13.39 -1.32
C VAL A 301 -5.92 11.91 -1.50
N ALA A 302 -6.81 11.13 -2.10
CA ALA A 302 -6.57 9.71 -2.36
C ALA A 302 -5.34 9.48 -3.25
N VAL A 303 -5.24 10.20 -4.37
CA VAL A 303 -4.12 10.08 -5.31
C VAL A 303 -2.80 10.55 -4.69
N LEU A 304 -2.81 11.68 -3.96
CA LEU A 304 -1.62 12.18 -3.27
C LEU A 304 -1.15 11.23 -2.16
N MET A 305 -2.08 10.61 -1.42
CA MET A 305 -1.74 9.61 -0.41
C MET A 305 -1.19 8.33 -1.04
N GLU A 306 -1.79 7.86 -2.15
CA GLU A 306 -1.26 6.73 -2.91
C GLU A 306 0.16 7.02 -3.42
N ALA A 307 0.39 8.20 -4.01
CA ALA A 307 1.71 8.61 -4.48
C ALA A 307 2.75 8.63 -3.34
N ARG A 308 2.40 9.16 -2.16
CA ARG A 308 3.26 9.16 -0.97
C ARG A 308 3.55 7.75 -0.45
N THR A 309 2.58 6.84 -0.48
CA THR A 309 2.80 5.44 -0.06
C THR A 309 3.68 4.69 -1.06
N LYS A 310 3.50 4.92 -2.36
CA LYS A 310 4.39 4.42 -3.41
C LYS A 310 5.82 4.94 -3.23
N GLU A 311 5.99 6.23 -2.95
CA GLU A 311 7.31 6.81 -2.70
C GLU A 311 7.98 6.19 -1.46
N ARG A 312 7.24 6.05 -0.35
CA ARG A 312 7.74 5.40 0.87
C ARG A 312 8.14 3.95 0.65
N THR A 313 7.35 3.19 -0.09
CA THR A 313 7.66 1.78 -0.39
C THR A 313 8.85 1.67 -1.35
N ALA A 314 8.95 2.54 -2.35
CA ALA A 314 10.11 2.63 -3.23
C ALA A 314 11.38 3.03 -2.46
N ALA A 315 11.30 3.99 -1.54
CA ALA A 315 12.41 4.39 -0.68
C ALA A 315 12.85 3.24 0.25
N ALA A 316 11.91 2.52 0.85
CA ALA A 316 12.21 1.34 1.67
C ALA A 316 12.92 0.26 0.87
N ARG A 317 12.46 -0.02 -0.36
CA ARG A 317 13.11 -0.97 -1.26
C ARG A 317 14.52 -0.54 -1.65
N ARG A 318 14.73 0.74 -1.99
CA ARG A 318 16.08 1.27 -2.28
C ARG A 318 17.00 1.16 -1.07
N ALA A 319 16.50 1.39 0.14
CA ALA A 319 17.27 1.24 1.37
C ALA A 319 17.63 -0.23 1.63
N GLU A 320 16.73 -1.17 1.34
CA GLU A 320 17.01 -2.61 1.43
C GLU A 320 18.06 -3.04 0.39
N GLU A 321 17.92 -2.61 -0.86
CA GLU A 321 18.89 -2.88 -1.93
C GLU A 321 20.28 -2.29 -1.59
N ALA A 322 20.33 -1.08 -1.00
CA ALA A 322 21.57 -0.47 -0.54
C ALA A 322 22.21 -1.26 0.63
N ARG A 323 21.40 -1.76 1.58
CA ARG A 323 21.89 -2.63 2.67
C ARG A 323 22.43 -3.95 2.13
N ALA A 324 21.73 -4.57 1.18
CA ALA A 324 22.17 -5.79 0.53
C ALA A 324 23.51 -5.58 -0.21
N ALA A 325 23.64 -4.47 -0.95
CA ALA A 325 24.87 -4.12 -1.63
C ALA A 325 26.04 -3.86 -0.65
N ALA A 326 25.76 -3.22 0.49
CA ALA A 326 26.77 -3.00 1.53
C ALA A 326 27.25 -4.33 2.15
N GLU A 327 26.34 -5.27 2.39
CA GLU A 327 26.71 -6.58 2.95
C GLU A 327 27.53 -7.41 1.95
N VAL A 328 27.22 -7.36 0.64
CA VAL A 328 28.04 -7.99 -0.39
C VAL A 328 29.47 -7.45 -0.36
N ARG A 329 29.64 -6.12 -0.34
CA ARG A 329 30.97 -5.49 -0.24
C ARG A 329 31.72 -5.88 1.04
N ARG A 330 31.00 -6.01 2.16
CA ARG A 330 31.58 -6.48 3.42
C ARG A 330 32.10 -7.91 3.30
N LEU A 331 31.32 -8.81 2.72
CA LEU A 331 31.72 -10.21 2.52
C LEU A 331 32.90 -10.33 1.56
N GLU A 332 32.94 -9.54 0.48
CA GLU A 332 34.09 -9.44 -0.43
C GLU A 332 35.36 -9.00 0.30
N THR A 333 35.25 -8.01 1.19
CA THR A 333 36.38 -7.53 2.01
C THR A 333 36.89 -8.63 2.95
N ILE A 334 35.99 -9.39 3.59
CA ILE A 334 36.36 -10.52 4.45
C ILE A 334 37.04 -11.62 3.63
N ALA A 335 36.53 -11.94 2.44
CA ALA A 335 37.11 -12.93 1.55
C ALA A 335 38.51 -12.52 1.09
N ALA A 336 38.71 -11.26 0.71
CA ALA A 336 40.01 -10.71 0.35
C ALA A 336 41.01 -10.79 1.52
N ALA A 337 40.58 -10.46 2.74
CA ALA A 337 41.43 -10.58 3.93
C ALA A 337 41.82 -12.05 4.23
N ARG A 338 40.92 -13.01 4.00
CA ARG A 338 41.22 -14.44 4.14
C ARG A 338 42.22 -14.91 3.09
N ALA A 339 42.05 -14.48 1.84
CA ALA A 339 42.98 -14.80 0.74
C ALA A 339 44.38 -14.22 1.01
N ALA A 340 44.47 -12.99 1.52
CA ALA A 340 45.75 -12.38 1.90
C ALA A 340 46.47 -13.17 3.00
N ARG A 341 45.76 -13.56 4.06
CA ARG A 341 46.32 -14.40 5.15
C ARG A 341 46.76 -15.78 4.66
N ALA A 342 46.04 -16.38 3.71
CA ALA A 342 46.42 -17.65 3.12
C ALA A 342 47.71 -17.52 2.27
N ALA A 343 47.82 -16.46 1.47
CA ALA A 343 49.01 -16.16 0.69
C ALA A 343 50.24 -15.89 1.58
N GLU A 344 50.06 -15.18 2.69
CA GLU A 344 51.12 -14.93 3.67
C GLU A 344 51.61 -16.23 4.33
N LYS A 345 50.70 -17.14 4.71
CA LYS A 345 51.06 -18.46 5.24
C LYS A 345 51.86 -19.28 4.23
N GLU A 346 51.49 -19.25 2.95
CA GLU A 346 52.22 -19.98 1.91
C GLU A 346 53.61 -19.38 1.67
N ARG A 347 53.75 -18.05 1.73
CA ARG A 347 55.08 -17.39 1.68
C ARG A 347 55.97 -17.86 2.83
N HIS A 348 55.46 -17.84 4.07
CA HIS A 348 56.21 -18.34 5.22
C HIS A 348 56.60 -19.82 5.10
N ARG A 349 55.73 -20.65 4.53
CA ARG A 349 56.03 -22.06 4.27
C ARG A 349 57.18 -22.21 3.26
N LEU A 350 57.12 -21.49 2.13
CA LEU A 350 58.16 -21.53 1.10
C LEU A 350 59.52 -21.00 1.63
N ASP A 351 59.51 -19.96 2.45
CA ASP A 351 60.72 -19.45 3.08
C ASP A 351 61.32 -20.46 4.06
N ALA A 352 60.49 -21.17 4.82
CA ALA A 352 60.94 -22.26 5.70
C ALA A 352 61.49 -23.46 4.92
N GLU A 353 60.92 -23.79 3.77
CA GLU A 353 61.44 -24.83 2.85
C GLU A 353 62.79 -24.41 2.25
N ARG A 354 63.01 -23.12 1.93
CA ARG A 354 64.29 -22.61 1.41
C ARG A 354 65.44 -22.61 2.42
N LEU A 355 65.13 -22.57 3.71
CA LEU A 355 66.13 -22.62 4.78
C LEU A 355 66.58 -24.04 5.13
N ARG A 356 65.89 -25.07 4.63
CA ARG A 356 66.24 -26.48 4.83
C ARG A 356 67.19 -26.96 3.75
#